data_AF-A0A3M2LF38-F1
#
_entry.id   AF-A0A3M2LF38-F1
#
_cell.length_a   1.000
_cell.length_b   1.000
_cell.length_c   1.000
_cell.angle_alpha   90.00
_cell.angle_beta   90.00
_cell.angle_gamma   90.00
#
_symmetry.space_group_name_H-M   'P 1'
#
loop_
_entity.id
_entity.type
_entity.pdbx_description
1 polymer ?
#
loop_
_entity_poly.entity_id
_entity_poly.type
_entity_poly.pdbx_seq_one_letter_code
_entity_poly.pdbx_strand_id
1 'polypeptide(L)'
;MLDDPEHAVTPQWTVACLAPLFCRIDIGWVPVDLARPMAQIHSLCDIARCRVLRRALETLYPDRYPPEPDVPIAVPTVEIEAAVARVTAARAALAAATGGTAGDLQEQPEVRAATAELDAALAEREELFGRACPAEGIVPVALVRLFDFTAAELSRFAGPRVP
;
A
#
# COMPACT_ATOMS: atom_id res chain seq x y z
N MET A 1 -26.66 -6.19 41.90
CA MET A 1 -26.21 -4.96 42.59
C MET A 1 -24.99 -5.34 43.40
N LEU A 2 -23.81 -5.29 42.77
CA LEU A 2 -22.50 -5.33 43.41
C LEU A 2 -21.54 -4.64 42.43
N ASP A 3 -21.23 -3.39 42.72
CA ASP A 3 -20.01 -2.71 42.30
C ASP A 3 -18.86 -3.23 43.18
N ASP A 4 -17.74 -3.65 42.57
CA ASP A 4 -16.38 -3.20 42.93
C ASP A 4 -15.36 -3.69 41.87
N PRO A 5 -14.14 -3.11 41.76
CA PRO A 5 -13.78 -2.30 40.59
C PRO A 5 -12.33 -2.63 40.13
N GLU A 6 -12.11 -3.70 39.38
CA GLU A 6 -10.75 -4.01 38.92
C GLU A 6 -10.80 -4.69 37.55
N HIS A 7 -10.30 -3.98 36.53
CA HIS A 7 -9.99 -4.47 35.19
C HIS A 7 -11.23 -4.88 34.36
N ALA A 8 -11.76 -4.00 33.50
CA ALA A 8 -11.07 -3.66 32.28
C ALA A 8 -11.48 -2.27 31.76
N VAL A 9 -10.56 -1.32 31.89
CA VAL A 9 -10.41 -0.32 30.84
C VAL A 9 -9.87 -1.08 29.62
N THR A 10 -10.75 -1.71 28.84
CA THR A 10 -10.39 -1.94 27.44
C THR A 10 -10.25 -0.56 26.84
N PRO A 11 -9.07 -0.19 26.30
CA PRO A 11 -8.97 1.08 25.60
C PRO A 11 -10.05 1.06 24.53
N GLN A 12 -10.79 2.15 24.45
CA GLN A 12 -11.75 2.36 23.39
C GLN A 12 -10.94 2.53 22.10
N TRP A 13 -10.48 1.43 21.52
CA TRP A 13 -9.86 1.39 20.19
C TRP A 13 -10.95 1.57 19.14
N THR A 14 -11.73 2.66 19.22
CA THR A 14 -12.44 3.19 18.06
C THR A 14 -11.41 3.86 17.16
N VAL A 15 -10.48 3.07 16.63
CA VAL A 15 -9.61 3.48 15.54
C VAL A 15 -10.43 3.28 14.28
N ALA A 16 -11.25 4.27 13.94
CA ALA A 16 -11.80 4.35 12.59
C ALA A 16 -10.63 4.33 11.62
N CYS A 17 -10.70 3.54 10.54
CA CYS A 17 -9.66 3.52 9.52
C CYS A 17 -9.49 4.94 8.94
N LEU A 18 -8.46 5.66 9.38
CA LEU A 18 -8.18 7.06 8.99
C LEU A 18 -7.54 7.17 7.59
N ALA A 19 -7.26 6.05 6.93
CA ALA A 19 -6.46 6.00 5.72
C ALA A 19 -7.18 5.23 4.59
N PRO A 20 -7.86 5.94 3.67
CA PRO A 20 -8.69 5.38 2.60
C PRO A 20 -7.99 4.35 1.71
N LEU A 21 -6.67 4.45 1.55
CA LEU A 21 -5.89 3.50 0.77
C LEU A 21 -5.89 2.10 1.37
N PHE A 22 -5.77 1.98 2.70
CA PHE A 22 -5.68 0.66 3.34
C PHE A 22 -6.96 -0.13 3.15
N CYS A 23 -8.12 0.54 3.07
CA CYS A 23 -9.38 -0.12 2.74
C CYS A 23 -9.41 -0.71 1.31
N ARG A 24 -8.61 -0.19 0.39
CA ARG A 24 -8.53 -0.66 -1.00
C ARG A 24 -7.46 -1.73 -1.21
N ILE A 25 -6.53 -1.89 -0.27
CA ILE A 25 -5.52 -2.92 -0.36
C ILE A 25 -6.18 -4.27 -0.10
N ASP A 26 -6.16 -5.14 -1.11
CA ASP A 26 -6.55 -6.54 -0.93
C ASP A 26 -5.37 -7.30 -0.34
N ILE A 27 -5.49 -7.62 0.95
CA ILE A 27 -4.49 -8.37 1.71
C ILE A 27 -4.56 -9.88 1.46
N GLY A 28 -5.52 -10.35 0.66
CA GLY A 28 -5.79 -11.76 0.44
C GLY A 28 -6.38 -12.43 1.68
N TRP A 29 -6.10 -13.72 1.85
CA TRP A 29 -6.56 -14.49 3.00
C TRP A 29 -6.04 -13.92 4.33
N VAL A 30 -6.91 -13.90 5.34
CA VAL A 30 -6.61 -13.40 6.68
C VAL A 30 -6.74 -14.55 7.69
N PRO A 31 -5.73 -14.79 8.54
CA PRO A 31 -5.85 -15.71 9.68
C PRO A 31 -6.98 -15.32 10.65
N VAL A 32 -7.63 -16.30 11.27
CA VAL A 32 -8.75 -16.06 12.22
C VAL A 32 -8.36 -15.12 13.37
N ASP A 33 -7.14 -15.26 13.89
CA ASP A 33 -6.57 -14.43 14.95
C ASP A 33 -6.38 -12.96 14.55
N LEU A 34 -6.17 -12.68 13.26
CA LEU A 34 -6.07 -11.33 12.71
C LEU A 34 -7.41 -10.81 12.17
N ALA A 35 -8.33 -11.69 11.78
CA ALA A 35 -9.60 -11.30 11.20
C ALA A 35 -10.47 -10.50 12.18
N ARG A 36 -10.53 -10.92 13.46
CA ARG A 36 -11.28 -10.21 14.49
C ARG A 36 -10.80 -8.77 14.72
N PRO A 37 -9.50 -8.51 15.00
CA PRO A 37 -9.03 -7.14 15.16
C PRO A 37 -9.16 -6.31 13.87
N MET A 38 -8.96 -6.90 12.69
CA MET A 38 -9.16 -6.20 11.41
C MET A 38 -10.62 -5.75 11.22
N ALA A 39 -11.59 -6.62 11.49
CA ALA A 39 -13.01 -6.26 11.43
C ALA A 39 -13.38 -5.16 12.44
N GLN A 40 -12.73 -5.12 13.61
CA GLN A 40 -12.93 -4.07 14.61
C GLN A 40 -12.40 -2.71 14.14
N ILE A 41 -11.17 -2.66 13.63
CA ILE A 41 -10.55 -1.44 13.09
C ILE A 41 -11.37 -0.88 11.91
N HIS A 42 -11.89 -1.76 11.07
CA HIS A 42 -12.69 -1.38 9.90
C HIS A 42 -14.21 -1.42 10.15
N SER A 43 -14.66 -1.45 11.41
CA SER A 43 -16.08 -1.61 11.78
C SER A 43 -17.00 -0.50 11.26
N LEU A 44 -16.45 0.68 10.97
CA LEU A 44 -17.19 1.81 10.41
C LEU A 44 -17.03 1.93 8.88
N CYS A 45 -16.30 1.01 8.25
CA CYS A 45 -16.12 1.03 6.81
C CYS A 45 -17.30 0.38 6.09
N ASP A 46 -17.61 0.89 4.89
CA ASP A 46 -18.55 0.23 3.98
C ASP A 46 -17.94 -1.09 3.49
N ILE A 47 -18.62 -2.21 3.76
CA ILE A 47 -18.21 -3.55 3.35
C ILE A 47 -18.07 -3.69 1.83
N ALA A 48 -18.86 -2.95 1.04
CA ALA A 48 -18.77 -2.99 -0.41
C ALA A 48 -17.48 -2.36 -0.95
N ARG A 49 -16.81 -1.54 -0.13
CA ARG A 49 -15.63 -0.75 -0.54
C ARG A 49 -14.36 -1.12 0.24
N CYS A 50 -14.50 -1.78 1.39
CA CYS A 50 -13.38 -2.10 2.26
C CYS A 50 -12.97 -3.56 2.10
N ARG A 51 -11.89 -3.79 1.34
CA ARG A 51 -11.28 -5.12 1.13
C ARG A 51 -10.83 -5.75 2.45
N VAL A 52 -10.21 -4.98 3.33
CA VAL A 52 -9.75 -5.50 4.63
C VAL A 52 -10.93 -6.00 5.47
N LEU A 53 -12.02 -5.23 5.56
CA LEU A 53 -13.24 -5.66 6.25
C LEU A 53 -13.85 -6.89 5.57
N ARG A 54 -13.94 -6.90 4.24
CA ARG A 54 -14.46 -8.04 3.48
C ARG A 54 -13.66 -9.32 3.78
N ARG A 55 -12.33 -9.30 3.65
CA ARG A 55 -11.45 -10.46 3.91
C ARG A 55 -11.54 -10.97 5.36
N ALA A 56 -11.64 -10.05 6.31
CA ALA A 56 -11.87 -10.40 7.71
C ALA A 56 -13.22 -11.10 7.91
N LEU A 57 -14.28 -10.62 7.27
CA LEU A 57 -15.61 -11.21 7.38
C LEU A 57 -15.76 -12.55 6.64
N GLU A 58 -15.09 -12.74 5.49
CA GLU A 58 -14.96 -14.04 4.81
C GLU A 58 -14.37 -15.11 5.75
N THR A 59 -13.39 -14.70 6.56
CA THR A 59 -12.74 -15.59 7.53
C THR A 59 -13.63 -15.86 8.75
N LEU A 60 -14.30 -14.84 9.29
CA LEU A 60 -15.10 -14.96 10.52
C LEU A 60 -16.47 -15.58 10.30
N TYR A 61 -17.08 -15.35 9.13
CA TYR A 61 -18.44 -15.80 8.82
C TYR A 61 -18.53 -16.33 7.36
N PRO A 62 -17.86 -17.44 7.05
CA PRO A 62 -17.77 -17.97 5.68
C PRO A 62 -19.14 -18.33 5.07
N ASP A 63 -20.12 -18.71 5.89
CA ASP A 63 -21.49 -19.00 5.42
C ASP A 63 -22.25 -17.75 4.95
N ARG A 64 -21.82 -16.57 5.37
CA ARG A 64 -22.46 -15.28 5.05
C ARG A 64 -21.67 -14.46 4.03
N TYR A 65 -20.35 -14.64 4.01
CA TYR A 65 -19.43 -13.94 3.12
C TYR A 65 -18.59 -14.96 2.37
N PRO A 66 -19.04 -15.38 1.18
CA PRO A 66 -18.26 -16.29 0.35
C PRO A 66 -16.94 -15.61 -0.07
N PRO A 67 -15.84 -16.38 -0.20
CA PRO A 67 -14.54 -15.83 -0.54
C PRO A 67 -14.56 -15.20 -1.92
N GLU A 68 -14.13 -13.93 -2.01
CA GLU A 68 -13.92 -13.28 -3.28
C GLU A 68 -12.61 -13.77 -3.94
N PRO A 69 -12.57 -13.92 -5.26
CA PRO A 69 -11.36 -14.32 -5.95
C PRO A 69 -10.24 -13.33 -5.70
N ASP A 70 -9.00 -13.81 -5.72
CA ASP A 70 -7.84 -12.93 -5.70
C ASP A 70 -7.84 -12.05 -6.94
N VAL A 71 -7.49 -10.79 -6.71
CA VAL A 71 -7.46 -9.78 -7.74
C VAL A 71 -6.21 -9.99 -8.60
N PRO A 72 -6.35 -10.26 -9.91
CA PRO A 72 -5.20 -10.52 -10.78
C PRO A 72 -4.40 -9.24 -11.01
N ILE A 73 -3.09 -9.41 -11.18
CA ILE A 73 -2.20 -8.33 -11.60
C ILE A 73 -2.26 -8.25 -13.13
N ALA A 74 -2.64 -7.09 -13.67
CA ALA A 74 -2.90 -6.92 -15.10
C ALA A 74 -1.63 -6.85 -15.98
N VAL A 75 -0.46 -6.72 -15.36
CA VAL A 75 0.83 -6.53 -16.03
C VAL A 75 1.76 -7.71 -15.72
N PRO A 76 2.56 -8.20 -16.69
CA PRO A 76 3.56 -9.22 -16.44
C PRO A 76 4.57 -8.82 -15.35
N THR A 77 4.88 -9.75 -14.44
CA THR A 77 5.83 -9.50 -13.33
C THR A 77 7.20 -9.02 -13.81
N VAL A 78 7.68 -9.54 -14.95
CA VAL A 78 8.97 -9.13 -15.55
C VAL A 78 9.03 -7.64 -15.90
N GLU A 79 7.91 -7.03 -16.31
CA GLU A 79 7.86 -5.58 -16.59
C GLU A 79 7.98 -4.78 -15.30
N ILE A 80 7.35 -5.26 -14.22
CA ILE A 80 7.40 -4.63 -12.89
C ILE A 80 8.83 -4.72 -12.34
N GLU A 81 9.44 -5.89 -12.42
CA GLU A 81 10.82 -6.12 -11.97
C GLU A 81 11.81 -5.22 -12.73
N ALA A 82 11.64 -5.05 -14.04
CA ALA A 82 12.46 -4.16 -14.84
C ALA A 82 12.33 -2.69 -14.40
N ALA A 83 11.10 -2.20 -14.16
CA ALA A 83 10.87 -0.84 -13.69
C ALA A 83 11.47 -0.59 -12.29
N VAL A 84 11.34 -1.56 -11.37
CA VAL A 84 11.93 -1.49 -10.03
C VAL A 84 13.46 -1.53 -10.08
N ALA A 85 14.03 -2.38 -10.94
CA ALA A 85 15.47 -2.42 -11.17
C ALA A 85 16.00 -1.10 -11.71
N ARG A 86 15.27 -0.46 -12.64
CA ARG A 86 15.62 0.87 -13.19
C ARG A 86 15.64 1.94 -12.09
N VAL A 87 14.61 2.00 -11.23
CA VAL A 87 14.58 2.94 -10.09
C VAL A 87 15.75 2.69 -9.14
N THR A 88 16.04 1.42 -8.84
CA THR A 88 17.18 1.04 -7.98
C THR A 88 18.51 1.50 -8.57
N ALA A 89 18.71 1.28 -9.88
CA ALA A 89 19.90 1.73 -10.60
C ALA A 89 20.03 3.27 -10.61
N ALA A 90 18.93 3.98 -10.86
CA ALA A 90 18.91 5.44 -10.87
C ALA A 90 19.22 6.04 -9.48
N ARG A 91 18.68 5.45 -8.41
CA ARG A 91 19.02 5.81 -7.02
C ARG A 91 20.51 5.61 -6.73
N ALA A 92 21.08 4.49 -7.18
CA ALA A 92 22.50 4.22 -7.02
C ALA A 92 23.38 5.20 -7.82
N ALA A 93 22.98 5.54 -9.05
CA ALA A 93 23.67 6.53 -9.88
C ALA A 93 23.66 7.92 -9.23
N LEU A 94 22.53 8.35 -8.67
CA LEU A 94 22.43 9.63 -7.96
C LEU A 94 23.28 9.65 -6.68
N ALA A 95 23.31 8.54 -5.93
CA ALA A 95 24.19 8.40 -4.77
C ALA A 95 25.68 8.46 -5.15
N ALA A 96 26.07 7.85 -6.29
CA ALA A 96 27.43 7.92 -6.79
C ALA A 96 27.81 9.33 -7.28
N ALA A 97 26.90 10.02 -7.96
CA ALA A 97 27.11 11.39 -8.43
C ALA A 97 27.24 12.40 -7.27
N THR A 98 26.56 12.16 -6.14
CA THR A 98 26.61 13.03 -4.96
C THR A 98 27.74 12.69 -3.99
N GLY A 99 28.22 11.43 -3.97
CA GLY A 99 29.25 10.96 -3.04
C GLY A 99 30.68 11.45 -3.31
N GLY A 100 30.91 12.18 -4.42
CA GLY A 100 32.24 12.57 -4.86
C GLY A 100 32.60 14.06 -4.74
N THR A 101 31.66 14.94 -4.36
CA THR A 101 31.81 16.38 -4.66
C THR A 101 31.57 17.31 -3.46
N ALA A 102 32.53 18.21 -3.23
CA ALA A 102 32.40 19.37 -2.35
C ALA A 102 32.09 20.60 -3.22
N GLY A 103 30.89 21.16 -3.05
CA GLY A 103 30.40 22.30 -3.85
C GLY A 103 28.87 22.30 -3.94
N ASP A 104 28.30 23.21 -4.72
CA ASP A 104 26.85 23.22 -4.97
C ASP A 104 26.47 22.02 -5.83
N LEU A 105 25.98 20.96 -5.18
CA LEU A 105 25.72 19.65 -5.79
C LEU A 105 24.67 19.76 -6.92
N GLN A 106 23.73 20.71 -6.84
CA GLN A 106 22.66 20.84 -7.82
C GLN A 106 23.09 21.44 -9.17
N GLU A 107 24.22 22.13 -9.23
CA GLU A 107 24.71 22.72 -10.49
C GLU A 107 25.57 21.75 -11.30
N GLN A 108 25.99 20.63 -10.71
CA GLN A 108 26.84 19.64 -11.38
C GLN A 108 26.05 18.88 -12.46
N PRO A 109 26.58 18.78 -13.69
CA PRO A 109 25.85 18.13 -14.79
C PRO A 109 25.56 16.65 -14.50
N GLU A 110 26.43 15.95 -13.77
CA GLU A 110 26.25 14.54 -13.39
C GLU A 110 25.09 14.37 -12.39
N VAL A 111 24.99 15.25 -11.39
CA VAL A 111 23.89 15.23 -10.41
C VAL A 111 22.57 15.59 -11.09
N ARG A 112 22.56 16.57 -11.99
CA ARG A 112 21.36 16.93 -12.77
C ARG A 112 20.89 15.78 -13.66
N ALA A 113 21.81 15.13 -14.38
CA ALA A 113 21.49 13.98 -15.22
C ALA A 113 20.98 12.79 -14.39
N ALA A 114 21.62 12.48 -13.27
CA ALA A 114 21.20 11.39 -12.40
C ALA A 114 19.83 11.67 -11.73
N THR A 115 19.56 12.93 -11.39
CA THR A 115 18.24 13.34 -10.86
C THR A 115 17.16 13.19 -11.92
N ALA A 116 17.40 13.68 -13.14
CA ALA A 116 16.44 13.55 -14.24
C ALA A 116 16.14 12.08 -14.59
N GLU A 117 17.16 11.21 -14.57
CA GLU A 117 16.96 9.78 -14.78
C GLU A 117 16.16 9.13 -13.64
N LEU A 118 16.41 9.52 -12.40
CA LEU A 118 15.61 9.04 -11.26
C LEU A 118 14.15 9.48 -11.38
N ASP A 119 13.89 10.75 -11.72
CA ASP A 119 12.53 11.25 -11.91
C ASP A 119 11.80 10.50 -13.04
N ALA A 120 12.50 10.24 -14.16
CA ALA A 120 11.95 9.47 -15.27
C ALA A 120 11.63 8.02 -14.88
N ALA A 121 12.54 7.36 -14.16
CA ALA A 121 12.34 5.99 -13.68
C ALA A 121 11.18 5.89 -12.66
N LEU A 122 11.05 6.89 -11.77
CA LEU A 122 9.94 6.98 -10.83
C LEU A 122 8.60 7.18 -11.54
N ALA A 123 8.54 8.06 -12.54
CA ALA A 123 7.34 8.32 -13.32
C ALA A 123 6.89 7.07 -14.11
N GLU A 124 7.83 6.36 -14.75
CA GLU A 124 7.54 5.10 -15.44
C GLU A 124 6.99 4.04 -14.48
N ARG A 125 7.64 3.87 -13.31
CA ARG A 125 7.18 2.92 -12.29
C ARG A 125 5.77 3.26 -11.78
N GLU A 126 5.47 4.55 -11.60
CA GLU A 126 4.16 5.02 -11.17
C GLU A 126 3.07 4.77 -12.24
N GLU A 127 3.37 5.05 -13.51
CA GLU A 127 2.48 4.75 -14.62
C GLU A 127 2.20 3.24 -14.72
N LEU A 128 3.25 2.41 -14.60
CA LEU A 128 3.12 0.96 -14.64
C LEU A 128 2.28 0.44 -13.47
N PHE A 129 2.42 1.01 -12.28
CA PHE A 129 1.58 0.67 -11.13
C PHE A 129 0.10 0.99 -11.40
N GLY A 130 -0.19 2.15 -11.99
CA GLY A 130 -1.55 2.52 -12.41
C GLY A 130 -2.17 1.54 -13.40
N ARG A 131 -1.39 1.04 -14.37
CA ARG A 131 -1.84 0.02 -15.34
C ARG A 131 -1.99 -1.37 -14.72
N ALA A 132 -1.19 -1.69 -13.72
CA ALA A 132 -1.23 -2.97 -13.02
C ALA A 132 -2.37 -3.07 -12.00
N CYS A 133 -2.89 -1.93 -11.53
CA CYS A 133 -4.07 -1.86 -10.68
C CYS A 133 -5.37 -2.12 -11.49
N PRO A 134 -6.28 -2.97 -11.01
CA PRO A 134 -7.60 -3.15 -11.60
C PRO A 134 -8.45 -1.88 -11.61
N ALA A 135 -9.40 -1.82 -12.55
CA ALA A 135 -10.29 -0.67 -12.78
C ALA A 135 -11.15 -0.28 -11.56
N GLU A 136 -11.38 -1.19 -10.62
CA GLU A 136 -12.15 -0.97 -9.39
C GLU A 136 -11.36 -0.21 -8.32
N GLY A 137 -10.07 0.07 -8.56
CA GLY A 137 -9.20 0.78 -7.63
C GLY A 137 -8.76 -0.05 -6.42
N ILE A 138 -8.96 -1.38 -6.48
CA ILE A 138 -8.45 -2.35 -5.51
C ILE A 138 -6.98 -2.62 -5.82
N VAL A 139 -6.12 -2.63 -4.80
CA VAL A 139 -4.68 -2.84 -4.95
C VAL A 139 -4.30 -4.17 -4.28
N PRO A 140 -3.90 -5.21 -5.03
CA PRO A 140 -3.40 -6.44 -4.40
C PRO A 140 -2.15 -6.16 -3.55
N VAL A 141 -2.05 -6.73 -2.34
CA VAL A 141 -0.85 -6.58 -1.52
C VAL A 141 0.40 -7.16 -2.19
N ALA A 142 0.22 -8.18 -3.04
CA ALA A 142 1.29 -8.71 -3.88
C ALA A 142 1.85 -7.64 -4.83
N LEU A 143 0.98 -6.78 -5.38
CA LEU A 143 1.39 -5.68 -6.25
C LEU A 143 2.23 -4.65 -5.49
N VAL A 144 1.79 -4.29 -4.28
CA VAL A 144 2.55 -3.38 -3.40
C VAL A 144 3.96 -3.90 -3.12
N ARG A 145 4.09 -5.21 -2.88
CA ARG A 145 5.39 -5.86 -2.65
C ARG A 145 6.27 -5.87 -3.90
N LEU A 146 5.69 -6.16 -5.06
CA LEU A 146 6.43 -6.23 -6.32
C LEU A 146 7.00 -4.87 -6.74
N PHE A 147 6.29 -3.77 -6.48
CA PHE A 147 6.72 -2.42 -6.84
C PHE A 147 7.69 -1.77 -5.84
N ASP A 148 7.94 -2.43 -4.71
CA ASP A 148 8.81 -1.96 -3.62
C ASP A 148 8.50 -0.51 -3.20
N PHE A 149 7.21 -0.23 -2.98
CA PHE A 149 6.80 1.08 -2.48
C PHE A 149 6.95 1.18 -0.96
N THR A 150 7.49 2.31 -0.51
CA THR A 150 7.39 2.75 0.88
C THR A 150 5.96 3.13 1.24
N ALA A 151 5.64 3.15 2.52
CA ALA A 151 4.33 3.63 3.00
C ALA A 151 4.05 5.08 2.55
N ALA A 152 5.08 5.92 2.45
CA ALA A 152 4.97 7.29 1.98
C ALA A 152 4.62 7.37 0.49
N GLU A 153 5.25 6.55 -0.36
CA GLU A 153 4.91 6.48 -1.78
C GLU A 153 3.49 5.93 -1.98
N LEU A 154 3.11 4.88 -1.24
CA LEU A 154 1.76 4.33 -1.30
C LEU A 154 0.69 5.36 -0.99
N SER A 155 0.92 6.23 -0.01
CA SER A 155 -0.03 7.28 0.38
C SER A 155 -0.41 8.24 -0.74
N ARG A 156 0.40 8.36 -1.80
CA ARG A 156 0.10 9.18 -2.98
C ARG A 156 -1.00 8.58 -3.85
N PHE A 157 -1.14 7.25 -3.83
CA PHE A 157 -2.22 6.53 -4.50
C PHE A 157 -3.50 6.47 -3.67
N ALA A 158 -3.46 6.96 -2.42
CA ALA A 158 -4.63 7.20 -1.63
C ALA A 158 -5.40 8.37 -2.26
N GLY A 159 -6.26 8.09 -3.24
CA GLY A 159 -7.18 9.09 -3.78
C GLY A 159 -7.93 9.82 -2.66
N PRO A 160 -8.57 10.97 -2.95
CA PRO A 160 -9.22 11.78 -1.93
C PRO A 160 -10.16 10.94 -1.06
N ARG A 161 -10.20 11.24 0.25
CA ARG A 161 -11.19 10.68 1.18
C ARG A 161 -12.56 10.86 0.56
N VAL A 162 -13.18 9.76 0.13
CA VAL A 162 -14.58 9.80 -0.29
C VAL A 162 -15.39 9.89 1.01
N PRO A 163 -16.14 10.98 1.24
CA PRO A 163 -16.91 11.20 2.46
C PRO A 163 -18.01 10.15 2.64
#